data_AF-A0A9E4JP95-F1
#
_entry.id   AF-A0A9E4JP95-F1
#
_cell.length_a   1.000
_cell.length_b   1.000
_cell.length_c   1.000
_cell.angle_alpha   90.00
_cell.angle_beta   90.00
_cell.angle_gamma   90.00
#
_symmetry.space_group_name_H-M   'P 1'
#
loop_
_entity.id
_entity.type
_entity.pdbx_description
1 polymer ?
#
loop_
_entity_poly.entity_id
_entity_poly.type
_entity_poly.pdbx_seq_one_letter_code
_entity_poly.pdbx_strand_id
1 'polypeptide(L)'
;MQYILHFKTDSYLKRFPFAPEKLLSEHLLFYKAGDEIPISEYTPNLQGNHIRVILENVDVRSVSLEDIEKQYYCLASEVEIFNAEAARGSRDAQQFPQTLPPKVNLAVPLHTQHNNKYNPGGACNVTCIAMILKYYGIDSRTKTDLDQDVQLEDVLYLKTSQWDEENGFHGSSQARHQPQFLMRLLREWGEKYGRGALQNSHFKEFASEDDMKQHIASGNPVVIHGYFTNYGHIIVVKGYDETTNEWICNDPNGKWLGYQGGYDKNASGKNVRYSYDNINQVCHIGGGIWCHFPVPRVLRLKQVLMEGSDVIQVQTALKKLGYLVDQNGVFDKKTDDAVKQFQEEKNLTVDGVVGPTTWGKLFTTFS
;
A
#
# COMPACT_ATOMS: atom_id res chain seq x y z
N MET A 1 24.16 11.41 4.22
CA MET A 1 24.28 9.96 3.97
C MET A 1 23.08 9.24 4.52
N GLN A 2 22.01 9.16 3.71
CA GLN A 2 20.85 8.35 4.08
C GLN A 2 20.99 6.92 3.55
N TYR A 3 21.56 6.74 2.34
CA TYR A 3 21.70 5.43 1.72
C TYR A 3 22.98 5.27 0.90
N ILE A 4 23.36 4.00 0.64
CA ILE A 4 24.42 3.57 -0.26
C ILE A 4 23.80 2.69 -1.34
N LEU A 5 24.02 3.03 -2.61
CA LEU A 5 23.70 2.20 -3.77
C LEU A 5 24.93 1.32 -4.08
N HIS A 6 24.73 0.01 -4.08
CA HIS A 6 25.74 -0.99 -4.40
C HIS A 6 25.41 -1.65 -5.75
N PHE A 7 26.39 -1.75 -6.63
CA PHE A 7 26.23 -2.41 -7.94
C PHE A 7 26.60 -3.89 -7.86
N LYS A 8 25.63 -4.80 -8.07
CA LYS A 8 25.89 -6.25 -8.06
C LYS A 8 26.57 -6.74 -9.34
N THR A 9 26.34 -6.05 -10.44
CA THR A 9 26.89 -6.34 -11.77
C THR A 9 27.41 -5.05 -12.40
N ASP A 10 28.22 -5.19 -13.44
CA ASP A 10 28.53 -4.04 -14.31
C ASP A 10 27.22 -3.46 -14.85
N SER A 11 27.02 -2.15 -14.66
CA SER A 11 25.73 -1.51 -14.87
C SER A 11 25.89 -0.02 -15.19
N TYR A 12 24.77 0.60 -15.56
CA TYR A 12 24.67 2.02 -15.86
C TYR A 12 23.66 2.71 -14.96
N LEU A 13 24.05 3.88 -14.43
CA LEU A 13 23.08 4.92 -14.10
C LEU A 13 22.72 5.67 -15.38
N LYS A 14 21.42 5.94 -15.54
CA LYS A 14 20.86 6.51 -16.77
C LYS A 14 20.08 7.77 -16.45
N ARG A 15 20.18 8.81 -17.29
CA ARG A 15 19.33 10.01 -17.15
C ARG A 15 17.84 9.73 -17.32
N PHE A 16 17.50 8.72 -18.12
CA PHE A 16 16.14 8.34 -18.45
C PHE A 16 15.95 6.83 -18.27
N PRO A 17 14.73 6.35 -17.96
CA PRO A 17 14.44 4.92 -17.74
C PRO A 17 14.36 4.10 -19.03
N PHE A 18 15.21 4.38 -20.03
CA PHE A 18 15.29 3.61 -21.26
C PHE A 18 16.41 2.56 -21.19
N ALA A 19 16.40 1.63 -22.15
CA ALA A 19 17.51 0.70 -22.32
C ALA A 19 18.78 1.45 -22.74
N PRO A 20 19.99 1.07 -22.27
CA PRO A 20 21.22 1.81 -22.54
C PRO A 20 21.48 2.07 -24.03
N GLU A 21 21.16 1.11 -24.90
CA GLU A 21 21.32 1.20 -26.34
C GLU A 21 20.43 2.26 -27.02
N LYS A 22 19.42 2.78 -26.32
CA LYS A 22 18.56 3.88 -26.79
C LYS A 22 19.02 5.25 -26.31
N LEU A 23 20.07 5.32 -25.51
CA LEU A 23 20.56 6.54 -24.89
C LEU A 23 21.91 6.96 -25.46
N LEU A 24 22.13 8.27 -25.55
CA LEU A 24 23.45 8.82 -25.84
C LEU A 24 24.40 8.52 -24.68
N SER A 25 25.70 8.37 -24.99
CA SER A 25 26.73 8.05 -23.98
C SER A 25 26.81 9.08 -22.85
N GLU A 26 26.50 10.35 -23.13
CA GLU A 26 26.43 11.43 -22.13
C GLU A 26 25.30 11.26 -21.10
N HIS A 27 24.30 10.42 -21.39
CA HIS A 27 23.22 10.09 -20.47
C HIS A 27 23.48 8.85 -19.63
N LEU A 28 24.67 8.23 -19.79
CA LEU A 28 25.05 6.98 -19.17
C LEU A 28 26.28 7.16 -18.28
N LEU A 29 26.19 6.74 -17.03
CA LEU A 29 27.34 6.64 -16.13
C LEU A 29 27.58 5.16 -15.83
N PHE A 30 28.74 4.67 -16.23
CA PHE A 30 29.12 3.27 -16.03
C PHE A 30 29.73 3.03 -14.65
N TYR A 31 29.32 1.92 -14.03
CA TYR A 31 29.85 1.41 -12.77
C TYR A 31 30.14 -0.08 -12.88
N LYS A 32 31.20 -0.50 -12.19
CA LYS A 32 31.59 -1.91 -12.12
C LYS A 32 30.84 -2.63 -11.01
N ALA A 33 30.71 -3.94 -11.14
CA ALA A 33 30.28 -4.79 -10.04
C ALA A 33 31.17 -4.52 -8.80
N GLY A 34 30.52 -4.29 -7.66
CA GLY A 34 31.14 -3.93 -6.38
C GLY A 34 31.31 -2.43 -6.14
N ASP A 35 31.05 -1.56 -7.12
CA ASP A 35 31.06 -0.11 -6.89
C ASP A 35 29.94 0.27 -5.90
N GLU A 36 30.23 1.26 -5.05
CA GLU A 36 29.29 1.82 -4.09
C GLU A 36 29.26 3.33 -4.19
N ILE A 37 28.06 3.90 -4.23
CA ILE A 37 27.86 5.35 -4.31
C ILE A 37 26.82 5.85 -3.29
N PRO A 38 27.03 7.01 -2.66
CA PRO A 38 26.06 7.57 -1.74
C PRO A 38 24.87 8.20 -2.48
N ILE A 39 23.66 7.90 -2.01
CA ILE A 39 22.42 8.46 -2.54
C ILE A 39 21.59 9.08 -1.40
N SER A 40 20.89 10.18 -1.69
CA SER A 40 20.01 10.85 -0.74
C SER A 40 18.61 10.26 -0.75
N GLU A 41 18.14 9.77 -1.89
CA GLU A 41 16.78 9.24 -2.06
C GLU A 41 16.77 8.12 -3.11
N TYR A 42 15.82 7.20 -2.99
CA TYR A 42 15.48 6.28 -4.07
C TYR A 42 13.97 6.03 -4.15
N THR A 43 13.51 5.65 -5.35
CA THR A 43 12.13 5.23 -5.62
C THR A 43 12.19 3.92 -6.42
N PRO A 44 11.86 2.76 -5.83
CA PRO A 44 11.91 1.48 -6.52
C PRO A 44 10.69 1.26 -7.45
N ASN A 45 10.76 0.22 -8.28
CA ASN A 45 9.67 -0.31 -9.11
C ASN A 45 9.05 0.70 -10.11
N LEU A 46 9.83 1.67 -10.57
CA LEU A 46 9.41 2.55 -11.65
C LEU A 46 9.39 1.78 -12.98
N GLN A 47 8.26 1.87 -13.69
CA GLN A 47 8.02 1.15 -14.95
C GLN A 47 8.25 -0.37 -14.85
N GLY A 48 8.15 -0.94 -13.64
CA GLY A 48 8.21 -2.37 -13.38
C GLY A 48 9.61 -2.96 -13.14
N ASN A 49 10.70 -2.28 -13.51
CA ASN A 49 12.05 -2.81 -13.30
C ASN A 49 13.16 -1.77 -13.08
N HIS A 50 12.85 -0.46 -13.05
CA HIS A 50 13.83 0.57 -12.72
C HIS A 50 13.70 1.06 -11.28
N ILE A 51 14.83 1.48 -10.73
CA ILE A 51 14.90 2.29 -9.52
C ILE A 51 15.35 3.67 -9.95
N ARG A 52 14.64 4.71 -9.51
CA ARG A 52 15.15 6.08 -9.57
C ARG A 52 15.95 6.36 -8.31
N VAL A 53 17.11 6.97 -8.46
CA VAL A 53 17.99 7.37 -7.37
C VAL A 53 18.33 8.84 -7.49
N ILE A 54 18.56 9.49 -6.35
CA ILE A 54 19.10 10.85 -6.29
C ILE A 54 20.48 10.78 -5.65
N LEU A 55 21.52 11.12 -6.39
CA LEU A 55 22.89 11.12 -5.88
C LEU A 55 23.06 12.23 -4.84
N GLU A 56 23.84 12.01 -3.78
CA GLU A 56 24.10 13.08 -2.79
C GLU A 56 24.95 14.21 -3.40
N ASN A 57 25.94 13.83 -4.19
CA ASN A 57 26.85 14.73 -4.89
C ASN A 57 26.79 14.49 -6.40
N VAL A 58 27.20 15.51 -7.17
CA VAL A 58 27.41 15.36 -8.61
C VAL A 58 28.57 14.38 -8.78
N ASP A 59 28.35 13.28 -9.50
CA ASP A 59 29.44 12.36 -9.81
C ASP A 59 30.40 13.08 -10.77
N VAL A 60 31.70 13.09 -10.45
CA VAL A 60 32.74 13.70 -11.31
C VAL A 60 32.79 13.08 -12.71
N ARG A 61 32.20 11.90 -12.91
CA ARG A 61 32.01 11.25 -14.21
C ARG A 61 30.89 11.88 -15.05
N SER A 62 30.03 12.73 -14.48
CA SER A 62 29.01 13.46 -15.23
C SER A 62 29.65 14.69 -15.91
N VAL A 63 29.97 14.57 -17.20
CA VAL A 63 30.81 15.54 -17.93
C VAL A 63 30.04 16.77 -18.44
N SER A 64 28.80 17.03 -18.00
CA SER A 64 28.06 18.24 -18.38
C SER A 64 27.82 19.16 -17.17
N LEU A 65 28.47 20.33 -17.19
CA LEU A 65 28.37 21.39 -16.18
C LEU A 65 27.03 22.15 -16.21
N GLU A 66 26.14 21.85 -17.17
CA GLU A 66 24.91 22.62 -17.39
C GLU A 66 23.64 22.00 -16.79
N ASP A 67 23.66 20.72 -16.37
CA ASP A 67 22.50 20.05 -15.78
C ASP A 67 22.82 19.51 -14.37
N ILE A 68 22.52 20.33 -13.36
CA ILE A 68 22.57 20.04 -11.90
C ILE A 68 21.54 18.96 -11.50
N GLU A 69 21.04 18.16 -12.43
CA GLU A 69 20.12 17.07 -12.11
C GLU A 69 20.91 15.94 -11.43
N LYS A 70 20.57 15.64 -10.18
CA LYS A 70 21.16 14.52 -9.41
C LYS A 70 20.36 13.22 -9.57
N GLN A 71 19.34 13.24 -10.43
CA GLN A 71 18.40 12.14 -10.64
C GLN A 71 18.90 11.19 -11.73
N TYR A 72 18.90 9.90 -11.41
CA TYR A 72 19.27 8.82 -12.34
C TYR A 72 18.38 7.60 -12.16
N TYR A 73 18.46 6.67 -13.12
CA TYR A 73 17.73 5.42 -13.15
C TYR A 73 18.69 4.23 -13.33
N CYS A 74 18.48 3.16 -12.58
CA CYS A 74 19.19 1.88 -12.74
C CYS A 74 18.19 0.72 -12.78
N LEU A 75 18.62 -0.46 -13.25
CA LEU A 75 17.79 -1.65 -13.20
C LEU A 75 17.79 -2.23 -11.78
N ALA A 76 16.59 -2.55 -11.29
CA ALA A 76 16.39 -3.13 -9.96
C ALA A 76 17.16 -4.44 -9.76
N SER A 77 17.29 -5.25 -10.80
CA SER A 77 18.02 -6.52 -10.75
C SER A 77 19.53 -6.35 -10.54
N GLU A 78 20.09 -5.19 -10.87
CA GLU A 78 21.54 -4.95 -10.95
C GLU A 78 22.12 -4.28 -9.70
N VAL A 79 21.26 -3.83 -8.77
CA VAL A 79 21.70 -3.03 -7.62
C VAL A 79 21.08 -3.51 -6.30
N GLU A 80 21.71 -3.09 -5.22
CA GLU A 80 21.21 -3.17 -3.85
C GLU A 80 21.32 -1.80 -3.20
N ILE A 81 20.45 -1.51 -2.23
CA ILE A 81 20.48 -0.24 -1.50
C ILE A 81 20.55 -0.56 -0.02
N PHE A 82 21.48 0.09 0.68
CA PHE A 82 21.71 -0.08 2.10
C PHE A 82 21.50 1.25 2.83
N ASN A 83 21.05 1.21 4.08
CA ASN A 83 21.06 2.38 4.96
C ASN A 83 22.53 2.69 5.33
N ALA A 84 22.96 3.93 5.10
CA ALA A 84 24.34 4.35 5.30
C ALA A 84 24.79 4.31 6.78
N GLU A 85 23.86 4.47 7.73
CA GLU A 85 24.16 4.41 9.17
C GLU A 85 24.31 2.98 9.71
N ALA A 86 23.66 2.01 9.05
CA ALA A 86 23.70 0.59 9.43
C ALA A 86 24.81 -0.21 8.70
N ALA A 87 25.49 0.40 7.73
CA ALA A 87 26.40 -0.25 6.79
C ALA A 87 27.72 -0.80 7.41
N ARG A 88 27.97 -0.62 8.71
CA ARG A 88 29.08 -1.33 9.40
C ARG A 88 28.61 -2.70 9.92
N GLY A 89 28.27 -3.60 8.99
CA GLY A 89 28.34 -5.05 9.22
C GLY A 89 27.07 -5.79 9.67
N SER A 90 25.86 -5.21 9.57
CA SER A 90 24.62 -5.98 9.75
C SER A 90 23.85 -6.16 8.44
N ARG A 91 23.35 -7.38 8.18
CA ARG A 91 22.41 -7.66 7.08
C ARG A 91 21.11 -6.86 7.18
N ASP A 92 20.78 -6.33 8.36
CA ASP A 92 19.61 -5.48 8.60
C ASP A 92 19.73 -4.08 7.96
N ALA A 93 20.90 -3.74 7.41
CA ALA A 93 21.12 -2.50 6.68
C ALA A 93 20.49 -2.50 5.28
N GLN A 94 20.22 -3.67 4.68
CA GLN A 94 19.74 -3.76 3.31
C GLN A 94 18.28 -3.28 3.20
N GLN A 95 18.08 -2.19 2.46
CA GLN A 95 16.79 -1.58 2.17
C GLN A 95 16.23 -2.04 0.82
N PHE A 96 17.10 -2.46 -0.11
CA PHE A 96 16.70 -2.96 -1.42
C PHE A 96 17.64 -4.09 -1.93
N PRO A 97 17.11 -5.15 -2.58
CA PRO A 97 15.68 -5.49 -2.58
C PRO A 97 15.21 -5.79 -1.15
N GLN A 98 13.94 -5.50 -0.88
CA GLN A 98 13.37 -5.81 0.42
C GLN A 98 13.42 -7.33 0.61
N THR A 99 14.11 -7.81 1.66
CA THR A 99 14.06 -9.24 1.99
C THR A 99 12.68 -9.54 2.56
N LEU A 100 11.92 -10.36 1.84
CA LEU A 100 10.55 -10.70 2.22
C LEU A 100 10.55 -11.85 3.24
N PRO A 101 9.61 -11.89 4.20
CA PRO A 101 9.43 -13.05 5.07
C PRO A 101 9.18 -14.30 4.22
N PRO A 102 9.71 -15.48 4.59
CA PRO A 102 9.53 -16.70 3.78
C PRO A 102 8.07 -17.18 3.73
N LYS A 103 7.22 -16.66 4.62
CA LYS A 103 5.80 -17.00 4.69
C LYS A 103 5.01 -15.82 5.25
N VAL A 104 3.89 -15.51 4.60
CA VAL A 104 2.95 -14.48 5.05
C VAL A 104 1.52 -15.04 4.92
N ASN A 105 0.66 -14.77 5.90
CA ASN A 105 -0.75 -15.12 5.86
C ASN A 105 -1.58 -14.05 6.60
N LEU A 106 -2.16 -13.12 5.85
CA LEU A 106 -2.89 -11.97 6.39
C LEU A 106 -4.24 -12.41 6.98
N ALA A 107 -4.84 -11.62 7.86
CA ALA A 107 -6.12 -11.97 8.49
C ALA A 107 -7.35 -11.54 7.66
N VAL A 108 -7.33 -11.75 6.33
CA VAL A 108 -8.46 -11.39 5.46
C VAL A 108 -9.67 -12.29 5.74
N PRO A 109 -10.86 -11.72 6.03
CA PRO A 109 -12.07 -12.50 6.23
C PRO A 109 -12.52 -13.16 4.91
N LEU A 110 -13.10 -14.36 4.99
CA LEU A 110 -13.73 -15.00 3.84
C LEU A 110 -15.16 -14.48 3.70
N HIS A 111 -15.52 -14.07 2.49
CA HIS A 111 -16.90 -14.00 2.03
C HIS A 111 -17.07 -15.00 0.87
N THR A 112 -18.24 -15.63 0.77
CA THR A 112 -18.55 -16.53 -0.34
C THR A 112 -19.46 -15.82 -1.33
N GLN A 113 -19.37 -16.14 -2.62
CA GLN A 113 -20.33 -15.60 -3.59
C GLN A 113 -21.68 -16.30 -3.51
N HIS A 114 -21.74 -17.52 -2.97
CA HIS A 114 -22.93 -18.39 -3.08
C HIS A 114 -24.14 -17.88 -2.28
N ASN A 115 -23.91 -17.01 -1.30
CA ASN A 115 -24.97 -16.34 -0.52
C ASN A 115 -25.30 -14.94 -1.04
N ASN A 116 -24.69 -14.50 -2.15
CA ASN A 116 -25.07 -13.23 -2.77
C ASN A 116 -26.51 -13.31 -3.27
N LYS A 117 -27.33 -12.35 -2.84
CA LYS A 117 -28.79 -12.35 -3.09
C LYS A 117 -29.14 -12.17 -4.56
N TYR A 118 -28.27 -11.54 -5.34
CA TYR A 118 -28.57 -11.12 -6.72
C TYR A 118 -27.92 -12.00 -7.78
N ASN A 119 -26.70 -12.48 -7.54
CA ASN A 119 -25.97 -13.28 -8.51
C ASN A 119 -24.99 -14.27 -7.86
N PRO A 120 -25.50 -15.34 -7.23
CA PRO A 120 -24.65 -16.30 -6.52
C PRO A 120 -23.65 -17.05 -7.43
N GLY A 121 -23.92 -17.09 -8.74
CA GLY A 121 -23.02 -17.69 -9.73
C GLY A 121 -21.95 -16.76 -10.30
N GLY A 122 -22.06 -15.43 -10.11
CA GLY A 122 -21.25 -14.44 -10.83
C GLY A 122 -20.88 -13.18 -10.04
N ALA A 123 -21.00 -13.21 -8.71
CA ALA A 123 -20.68 -12.09 -7.82
C ALA A 123 -19.22 -12.11 -7.32
N CYS A 124 -18.35 -13.00 -7.81
CA CYS A 124 -16.96 -13.11 -7.35
C CYS A 124 -16.21 -11.77 -7.29
N ASN A 125 -16.49 -10.86 -8.24
CA ASN A 125 -15.99 -9.50 -8.27
C ASN A 125 -16.28 -8.72 -6.98
N VAL A 126 -17.53 -8.39 -6.72
CA VAL A 126 -17.95 -7.62 -5.55
C VAL A 126 -17.71 -8.37 -4.24
N THR A 127 -17.75 -9.71 -4.24
CA THR A 127 -17.39 -10.51 -3.07
C THR A 127 -15.91 -10.38 -2.71
N CYS A 128 -15.00 -10.41 -3.68
CA CYS A 128 -13.58 -10.15 -3.44
C CYS A 128 -13.35 -8.72 -2.95
N ILE A 129 -14.02 -7.72 -3.53
CA ILE A 129 -13.93 -6.34 -3.06
C ILE A 129 -14.47 -6.19 -1.63
N ALA A 130 -15.56 -6.86 -1.27
CA ALA A 130 -16.08 -6.89 0.09
C ALA A 130 -15.05 -7.45 1.09
N MET A 131 -14.37 -8.55 0.76
CA MET A 131 -13.29 -9.10 1.59
C MET A 131 -12.16 -8.09 1.84
N ILE A 132 -11.76 -7.35 0.81
CA ILE A 132 -10.74 -6.28 0.92
C ILE A 132 -11.22 -5.15 1.84
N LEU A 133 -12.43 -4.62 1.61
CA LEU A 133 -12.97 -3.52 2.41
C LEU A 133 -13.07 -3.92 3.88
N LYS A 134 -13.56 -5.13 4.15
CA LYS A 134 -13.63 -5.69 5.50
C LYS A 134 -12.28 -5.87 6.18
N TYR A 135 -11.26 -6.29 5.44
CA TYR A 135 -9.90 -6.38 5.97
C TYR A 135 -9.38 -5.03 6.47
N TYR A 136 -9.71 -3.94 5.79
CA TYR A 136 -9.37 -2.57 6.22
C TYR A 136 -10.37 -1.96 7.20
N GLY A 137 -11.33 -2.73 7.72
CA GLY A 137 -12.35 -2.25 8.66
C GLY A 137 -13.40 -1.31 8.04
N ILE A 138 -13.56 -1.35 6.71
CA ILE A 138 -14.49 -0.53 5.97
C ILE A 138 -15.79 -1.32 5.74
N ASP A 139 -16.90 -0.79 6.25
CA ASP A 139 -18.24 -1.36 6.07
C ASP A 139 -19.23 -0.23 5.79
N SER A 140 -19.91 -0.28 4.65
CA SER A 140 -20.92 0.70 4.26
C SER A 140 -22.33 0.34 4.71
N ARG A 141 -22.51 -0.85 5.29
CA ARG A 141 -23.82 -1.33 5.72
C ARG A 141 -24.33 -0.46 6.87
N THR A 142 -25.57 -0.03 6.72
CA THR A 142 -26.33 0.68 7.74
C THR A 142 -26.76 -0.27 8.84
N LYS A 143 -27.28 0.27 9.95
CA LYS A 143 -27.89 -0.55 11.00
C LYS A 143 -29.02 -1.43 10.43
N THR A 144 -29.85 -0.88 9.55
CA THR A 144 -30.94 -1.63 8.89
C THR A 144 -30.41 -2.80 8.07
N ASP A 145 -29.33 -2.60 7.32
CA ASP A 145 -28.69 -3.67 6.55
C ASP A 145 -28.22 -4.81 7.46
N LEU A 146 -27.61 -4.48 8.61
CA LEU A 146 -27.17 -5.46 9.60
C LEU A 146 -28.35 -6.18 10.25
N ASP A 147 -29.42 -5.45 10.62
CA ASP A 147 -30.63 -6.01 11.21
C ASP A 147 -31.37 -6.94 10.23
N GLN A 148 -31.16 -6.77 8.92
CA GLN A 148 -31.73 -7.58 7.84
C GLN A 148 -30.76 -8.64 7.28
N ASP A 149 -29.61 -8.84 7.93
CA ASP A 149 -28.55 -9.77 7.50
C ASP A 149 -28.09 -9.58 6.05
N VAL A 150 -28.09 -8.31 5.58
CA VAL A 150 -27.59 -7.95 4.25
C VAL A 150 -26.07 -8.08 4.24
N GLN A 151 -25.54 -8.75 3.22
CA GLN A 151 -24.11 -8.93 3.05
C GLN A 151 -23.49 -7.69 2.39
N LEU A 152 -22.20 -7.41 2.64
CA LEU A 152 -21.58 -6.21 2.09
C LEU A 152 -21.51 -6.28 0.55
N GLU A 153 -21.20 -7.46 0.02
CA GLU A 153 -21.19 -7.77 -1.40
C GLU A 153 -22.54 -7.56 -2.09
N ASP A 154 -23.66 -7.68 -1.37
CA ASP A 154 -25.00 -7.37 -1.90
C ASP A 154 -25.16 -5.86 -2.11
N VAL A 155 -24.71 -5.06 -1.15
CA VAL A 155 -24.69 -3.58 -1.25
C VAL A 155 -23.80 -3.14 -2.41
N LEU A 156 -22.62 -3.75 -2.53
CA LEU A 156 -21.68 -3.48 -3.62
C LEU A 156 -22.26 -3.90 -4.99
N TYR A 157 -22.94 -5.05 -5.07
CA TYR A 157 -23.60 -5.50 -6.28
C TYR A 157 -24.60 -4.45 -6.78
N LEU A 158 -25.51 -4.02 -5.91
CA LEU A 158 -26.50 -2.99 -6.23
C LEU A 158 -25.84 -1.68 -6.67
N LYS A 159 -24.73 -1.27 -6.05
CA LYS A 159 -24.02 -0.08 -6.51
C LYS A 159 -23.52 -0.23 -7.94
N THR A 160 -22.93 -1.38 -8.28
CA THR A 160 -22.44 -1.61 -9.64
C THR A 160 -23.60 -1.67 -10.65
N SER A 161 -24.75 -2.24 -10.28
CA SER A 161 -25.96 -2.20 -11.11
C SER A 161 -26.50 -0.79 -11.29
N GLN A 162 -26.47 0.05 -10.25
CA GLN A 162 -26.83 1.46 -10.38
C GLN A 162 -25.92 2.18 -11.39
N TRP A 163 -24.60 1.95 -11.35
CA TRP A 163 -23.70 2.51 -12.35
C TRP A 163 -24.00 2.01 -13.76
N ASP A 164 -24.34 0.73 -13.89
CA ASP A 164 -24.74 0.16 -15.18
C ASP A 164 -25.97 0.89 -15.75
N GLU A 165 -27.00 1.10 -14.93
CA GLU A 165 -28.22 1.82 -15.32
C GLU A 165 -27.93 3.29 -15.68
N GLU A 166 -27.16 3.99 -14.85
CA GLU A 166 -26.80 5.41 -15.05
C GLU A 166 -25.99 5.65 -16.33
N ASN A 167 -25.20 4.65 -16.76
CA ASN A 167 -24.27 4.78 -17.89
C ASN A 167 -24.65 3.91 -19.11
N GLY A 168 -25.76 3.16 -19.03
CA GLY A 168 -26.23 2.26 -20.08
C GLY A 168 -25.33 1.04 -20.32
N PHE A 169 -24.59 0.57 -19.31
CA PHE A 169 -23.76 -0.63 -19.43
C PHE A 169 -24.58 -1.91 -19.37
N HIS A 170 -24.19 -2.92 -20.17
CA HIS A 170 -24.90 -4.19 -20.27
C HIS A 170 -23.99 -5.33 -20.76
N GLY A 171 -24.32 -6.57 -20.43
CA GLY A 171 -23.53 -7.74 -20.84
C GLY A 171 -22.08 -7.65 -20.33
N SER A 172 -21.09 -7.69 -21.23
CA SER A 172 -19.67 -7.61 -20.86
C SER A 172 -19.19 -6.20 -20.50
N SER A 173 -19.96 -5.15 -20.82
CA SER A 173 -19.58 -3.77 -20.46
C SER A 173 -19.98 -3.38 -19.03
N GLN A 174 -20.70 -4.26 -18.32
CA GLN A 174 -21.11 -3.99 -16.94
C GLN A 174 -19.92 -3.63 -16.05
N ALA A 175 -20.10 -2.63 -15.20
CA ALA A 175 -19.08 -2.06 -14.33
C ALA A 175 -18.34 -3.14 -13.52
N ARG A 176 -19.07 -4.13 -12.98
CA ARG A 176 -18.47 -5.22 -12.18
C ARG A 176 -17.55 -6.17 -12.96
N HIS A 177 -17.58 -6.13 -14.30
CA HIS A 177 -16.67 -6.88 -15.18
C HIS A 177 -15.45 -6.06 -15.60
N GLN A 178 -15.43 -4.77 -15.27
CA GLN A 178 -14.36 -3.86 -15.66
C GLN A 178 -13.40 -3.64 -14.49
N PRO A 179 -12.10 -4.00 -14.60
CA PRO A 179 -11.14 -3.86 -13.51
C PRO A 179 -11.05 -2.44 -12.95
N GLN A 180 -11.17 -1.44 -13.82
CA GLN A 180 -11.12 -0.03 -13.42
C GLN A 180 -12.29 0.38 -12.51
N PHE A 181 -13.48 -0.20 -12.73
CA PHE A 181 -14.64 0.05 -11.87
C PHE A 181 -14.53 -0.67 -10.53
N LEU A 182 -13.88 -1.84 -10.48
CA LEU A 182 -13.56 -2.48 -9.19
C LEU A 182 -12.57 -1.62 -8.37
N MET A 183 -11.61 -0.96 -9.03
CA MET A 183 -10.72 0.00 -8.36
C MET A 183 -11.40 1.28 -7.94
N ARG A 184 -12.30 1.78 -8.77
CA ARG A 184 -13.19 2.88 -8.38
C ARG A 184 -14.00 2.52 -7.14
N LEU A 185 -14.54 1.30 -7.07
CA LEU A 185 -15.31 0.82 -5.93
C LEU A 185 -14.49 0.83 -4.63
N LEU A 186 -13.25 0.32 -4.64
CA LEU A 186 -12.36 0.40 -3.47
C LEU A 186 -12.06 1.83 -3.04
N ARG A 187 -11.73 2.71 -4.00
CA ARG A 187 -11.39 4.10 -3.71
C ARG A 187 -12.59 4.88 -3.18
N GLU A 188 -13.75 4.78 -3.81
CA GLU A 188 -14.95 5.49 -3.35
C GLU A 188 -15.42 5.01 -1.96
N TRP A 189 -15.38 3.70 -1.69
CA TRP A 189 -15.70 3.18 -0.36
C TRP A 189 -14.67 3.58 0.68
N GLY A 190 -13.39 3.50 0.34
CA GLY A 190 -12.30 3.94 1.20
C GLY A 190 -12.37 5.42 1.54
N GLU A 191 -12.78 6.27 0.59
CA GLU A 191 -13.03 7.69 0.83
C GLU A 191 -14.20 7.86 1.79
N LYS A 192 -15.38 7.37 1.39
CA LYS A 192 -16.65 7.68 2.05
C LYS A 192 -16.81 7.00 3.41
N TYR A 193 -16.38 5.74 3.54
CA TYR A 193 -16.59 4.93 4.73
C TYR A 193 -15.28 4.56 5.43
N GLY A 194 -14.12 4.71 4.76
CA GLY A 194 -12.79 4.41 5.29
C GLY A 194 -11.98 5.64 5.73
N ARG A 195 -12.61 6.81 5.85
CA ARG A 195 -11.95 8.09 6.22
C ARG A 195 -10.79 8.45 5.27
N GLY A 196 -10.98 8.31 3.96
CA GLY A 196 -9.91 8.56 2.98
C GLY A 196 -8.90 7.43 2.83
N ALA A 197 -9.24 6.21 3.28
CA ALA A 197 -8.43 5.03 3.01
C ALA A 197 -8.47 4.65 1.53
N LEU A 198 -7.53 3.81 1.09
CA LEU A 198 -7.55 3.15 -0.22
C LEU A 198 -7.46 4.06 -1.47
N GLN A 199 -7.22 5.37 -1.33
CA GLN A 199 -7.15 6.28 -2.48
C GLN A 199 -6.02 5.95 -3.47
N ASN A 200 -4.91 5.40 -2.96
CA ASN A 200 -3.75 5.01 -3.76
C ASN A 200 -3.87 3.58 -4.32
N SER A 201 -4.99 2.89 -4.08
CA SER A 201 -5.24 1.56 -4.63
C SER A 201 -5.20 1.61 -6.14
N HIS A 202 -4.62 0.62 -6.80
CA HIS A 202 -4.44 0.65 -8.25
C HIS A 202 -4.58 -0.74 -8.87
N PHE A 203 -4.77 -0.76 -10.19
CA PHE A 203 -4.80 -1.98 -10.99
C PHE A 203 -3.57 -2.03 -11.89
N LYS A 204 -2.99 -3.22 -12.03
CA LYS A 204 -1.89 -3.49 -12.96
C LYS A 204 -2.30 -4.69 -13.82
N GLU A 205 -2.27 -4.49 -15.13
CA GLU A 205 -2.61 -5.53 -16.10
C GLU A 205 -1.51 -6.61 -16.17
N PHE A 206 -0.25 -6.20 -16.06
CA PHE A 206 0.90 -7.11 -16.15
C PHE A 206 1.74 -7.06 -14.87
N ALA A 207 1.17 -7.49 -13.74
CA ALA A 207 1.91 -7.63 -12.49
C ALA A 207 2.77 -8.90 -12.48
N SER A 208 3.93 -8.83 -11.84
CA SER A 208 4.76 -9.99 -11.55
C SER A 208 4.38 -10.63 -10.21
N GLU A 209 4.85 -11.86 -9.97
CA GLU A 209 4.74 -12.47 -8.64
C GLU A 209 5.46 -11.63 -7.57
N ASP A 210 6.59 -11.02 -7.91
CA ASP A 210 7.34 -10.15 -6.99
C ASP A 210 6.55 -8.93 -6.56
N ASP A 211 5.79 -8.29 -7.47
CA ASP A 211 4.89 -7.20 -7.12
C ASP A 211 3.88 -7.65 -6.05
N MET A 212 3.31 -8.86 -6.25
CA MET A 212 2.33 -9.45 -5.33
C MET A 212 2.96 -9.78 -3.98
N LYS A 213 4.11 -10.45 -3.96
CA LYS A 213 4.81 -10.84 -2.72
C LYS A 213 5.21 -9.62 -1.90
N GLN A 214 5.75 -8.58 -2.53
CA GLN A 214 6.10 -7.32 -1.86
C GLN A 214 4.88 -6.64 -1.23
N HIS A 215 3.77 -6.59 -1.97
CA HIS A 215 2.53 -5.99 -1.47
C HIS A 215 1.96 -6.74 -0.26
N ILE A 216 1.93 -8.08 -0.36
CA ILE A 216 1.44 -8.98 0.71
C ILE A 216 2.35 -8.92 1.93
N ALA A 217 3.68 -8.92 1.74
CA ALA A 217 4.64 -8.76 2.83
C ALA A 217 4.49 -7.43 3.57
N SER A 218 4.03 -6.40 2.87
CA SER A 218 3.71 -5.08 3.45
C SER A 218 2.35 -5.05 4.19
N GLY A 219 1.70 -6.20 4.37
CA GLY A 219 0.45 -6.31 5.11
C GLY A 219 -0.81 -6.13 4.26
N ASN A 220 -0.70 -6.13 2.92
CA ASN A 220 -1.83 -5.79 2.04
C ASN A 220 -2.18 -6.95 1.08
N PRO A 221 -3.41 -7.48 1.12
CA PRO A 221 -3.83 -8.54 0.20
C PRO A 221 -3.97 -8.04 -1.23
N VAL A 222 -3.87 -8.95 -2.20
CA VAL A 222 -4.03 -8.69 -3.64
C VAL A 222 -5.28 -9.39 -4.15
N VAL A 223 -6.03 -8.76 -5.07
CA VAL A 223 -7.09 -9.46 -5.83
C VAL A 223 -6.56 -9.77 -7.21
N ILE A 224 -6.64 -11.04 -7.63
CA ILE A 224 -6.14 -11.47 -8.95
C ILE A 224 -7.28 -11.97 -9.83
N HIS A 225 -7.12 -11.80 -11.14
CA HIS A 225 -8.02 -12.36 -12.15
C HIS A 225 -7.35 -13.55 -12.83
N GLY A 226 -8.16 -14.52 -13.24
CA GLY A 226 -7.67 -15.62 -14.05
C GLY A 226 -8.80 -16.46 -14.63
N TYR A 227 -8.44 -17.42 -15.47
CA TYR A 227 -9.35 -18.38 -16.10
C TYR A 227 -9.50 -19.65 -15.25
N PHE A 228 -9.83 -19.49 -13.96
CA PHE A 228 -10.19 -20.63 -13.10
C PHE A 228 -11.48 -21.31 -13.58
N THR A 229 -12.30 -20.59 -14.34
CA THR A 229 -13.48 -21.08 -15.07
C THR A 229 -13.44 -20.59 -16.51
N ASN A 230 -14.31 -21.15 -17.37
CA ASN A 230 -14.43 -20.76 -18.78
C ASN A 230 -14.81 -19.28 -19.01
N TYR A 231 -15.36 -18.61 -18.00
CA TYR A 231 -15.79 -17.21 -18.08
C TYR A 231 -14.85 -16.25 -17.35
N GLY A 232 -13.75 -16.77 -16.80
CA GLY A 232 -12.92 -16.06 -15.84
C GLY A 232 -13.45 -16.15 -14.41
N HIS A 233 -12.61 -15.82 -13.45
CA HIS A 233 -12.92 -15.75 -12.03
C HIS A 233 -11.87 -14.88 -11.34
N ILE A 234 -12.23 -14.31 -10.19
CA ILE A 234 -11.30 -13.51 -9.40
C ILE A 234 -11.28 -13.97 -7.96
N ILE A 235 -10.10 -13.96 -7.34
CA ILE A 235 -9.85 -14.45 -5.98
C ILE A 235 -9.00 -13.45 -5.20
N VAL A 236 -8.99 -13.57 -3.87
CA VAL A 236 -8.10 -12.78 -3.00
C VAL A 236 -6.88 -13.61 -2.63
N VAL A 237 -5.70 -13.16 -3.04
CA VAL A 237 -4.41 -13.68 -2.54
C VAL A 237 -4.04 -12.90 -1.28
N LYS A 238 -3.94 -13.62 -0.17
CA LYS A 238 -3.76 -13.04 1.17
C LYS A 238 -2.46 -13.48 1.83
N GLY A 239 -1.65 -14.26 1.14
CA GLY A 239 -0.44 -14.85 1.70
C GLY A 239 0.31 -15.69 0.68
N TYR A 240 1.52 -16.08 1.05
CA TYR A 240 2.39 -16.97 0.29
C TYR A 240 3.24 -17.79 1.25
N ASP A 241 3.77 -18.89 0.77
CA ASP A 241 4.62 -19.82 1.50
C ASP A 241 5.74 -20.31 0.58
N GLU A 242 6.92 -19.70 0.67
CA GLU A 242 8.09 -20.03 -0.17
C GLU A 242 8.62 -21.45 0.14
N THR A 243 8.24 -22.04 1.27
CA THR A 243 8.66 -23.40 1.63
C THR A 243 7.90 -24.48 0.86
N THR A 244 6.68 -24.15 0.42
CA THR A 244 5.82 -25.06 -0.36
C THR A 244 5.55 -24.56 -1.77
N ASN A 245 6.05 -23.38 -2.16
CA ASN A 245 5.76 -22.71 -3.42
C ASN A 245 4.25 -22.53 -3.67
N GLU A 246 3.53 -22.07 -2.63
CA GLU A 246 2.08 -21.91 -2.67
C GLU A 246 1.64 -20.50 -2.30
N TRP A 247 0.61 -20.04 -3.00
CA TRP A 247 -0.23 -18.92 -2.61
C TRP A 247 -1.27 -19.37 -1.58
N ILE A 248 -1.58 -18.51 -0.62
CA ILE A 248 -2.68 -18.68 0.33
C ILE A 248 -3.78 -17.71 -0.08
N CYS A 249 -4.95 -18.24 -0.44
CA CYS A 249 -6.03 -17.47 -1.00
C CYS A 249 -7.32 -17.59 -0.19
N ASN A 250 -8.17 -16.57 -0.29
CA ASN A 250 -9.60 -16.70 -0.08
C ASN A 250 -10.29 -16.69 -1.45
N ASP A 251 -10.96 -17.78 -1.78
CA ASP A 251 -11.67 -17.94 -3.05
C ASP A 251 -13.19 -17.91 -2.81
N PRO A 252 -13.93 -16.94 -3.36
CA PRO A 252 -15.34 -16.79 -3.05
C PRO A 252 -16.20 -17.96 -3.55
N ASN A 253 -15.72 -18.75 -4.52
CA ASN A 253 -16.47 -19.83 -5.18
C ASN A 253 -16.26 -21.22 -4.55
N GLY A 254 -15.37 -21.35 -3.56
CA GLY A 254 -15.00 -22.63 -2.94
C GLY A 254 -13.54 -23.00 -3.24
N LYS A 255 -13.21 -24.29 -3.23
CA LYS A 255 -11.84 -24.75 -3.54
C LYS A 255 -11.71 -25.11 -5.01
N TRP A 256 -10.82 -24.43 -5.72
CA TRP A 256 -10.42 -24.82 -7.07
C TRP A 256 -9.53 -26.07 -7.00
N LEU A 257 -9.76 -27.02 -7.90
CA LEU A 257 -9.07 -28.32 -7.91
C LEU A 257 -7.90 -28.36 -8.91
N GLY A 258 -7.42 -27.18 -9.33
CA GLY A 258 -6.36 -27.03 -10.32
C GLY A 258 -6.86 -27.03 -11.76
N TYR A 259 -5.92 -26.88 -12.70
CA TYR A 259 -6.22 -26.83 -14.12
C TYR A 259 -6.92 -28.13 -14.56
N GLN A 260 -8.06 -28.00 -15.25
CA GLN A 260 -8.98 -29.09 -15.62
C GLN A 260 -9.77 -29.76 -14.48
N GLY A 261 -9.49 -29.44 -13.21
CA GLY A 261 -10.16 -30.04 -12.05
C GLY A 261 -11.50 -29.41 -11.69
N GLY A 262 -11.77 -28.17 -12.12
CA GLY A 262 -12.98 -27.43 -11.77
C GLY A 262 -13.01 -26.97 -10.31
N TYR A 263 -14.21 -26.86 -9.73
CA TYR A 263 -14.42 -26.36 -8.36
C TYR A 263 -15.14 -27.38 -7.48
N ASP A 264 -14.61 -27.60 -6.29
CA ASP A 264 -15.37 -28.10 -5.15
C ASP A 264 -16.03 -26.92 -4.43
N LYS A 265 -17.33 -26.73 -4.71
CA LYS A 265 -18.14 -25.65 -4.12
C LYS A 265 -18.60 -25.95 -2.69
N ASN A 266 -18.46 -27.20 -2.23
CA ASN A 266 -18.80 -27.59 -0.86
C ASN A 266 -17.61 -27.38 0.08
N ALA A 267 -16.39 -27.37 -0.46
CA ALA A 267 -15.20 -26.98 0.28
C ALA A 267 -15.20 -25.47 0.56
N SER A 268 -14.77 -25.10 1.77
CA SER A 268 -14.54 -23.69 2.11
C SER A 268 -13.44 -23.11 1.23
N GLY A 269 -13.70 -21.94 0.66
CA GLY A 269 -12.68 -21.16 -0.03
C GLY A 269 -11.70 -20.43 0.89
N LYS A 270 -11.77 -20.61 2.21
CA LYS A 270 -10.92 -19.91 3.19
C LYS A 270 -9.54 -20.56 3.25
N ASN A 271 -8.48 -19.76 3.13
CA ASN A 271 -7.09 -20.22 3.22
C ASN A 271 -6.79 -21.41 2.27
N VAL A 272 -7.43 -21.44 1.09
CA VAL A 272 -7.10 -22.44 0.07
C VAL A 272 -5.68 -22.22 -0.44
N ARG A 273 -4.99 -23.31 -0.70
CA ARG A 273 -3.59 -23.30 -1.15
C ARG A 273 -3.52 -23.69 -2.62
N TYR A 274 -2.89 -22.83 -3.41
CA TYR A 274 -2.67 -23.05 -4.83
C TYR A 274 -1.18 -22.87 -5.12
N SER A 275 -0.55 -23.82 -5.80
CA SER A 275 0.86 -23.67 -6.19
C SER A 275 1.06 -22.44 -7.08
N TYR A 276 2.27 -21.90 -7.08
CA TYR A 276 2.65 -20.80 -7.97
C TYR A 276 2.40 -21.18 -9.44
N ASP A 277 2.78 -22.39 -9.84
CA ASP A 277 2.53 -22.93 -11.18
C ASP A 277 1.03 -22.95 -11.55
N ASN A 278 0.18 -23.39 -10.62
CA ASN A 278 -1.26 -23.44 -10.85
C ASN A 278 -1.85 -22.05 -11.09
N ILE A 279 -1.42 -21.05 -10.31
CA ILE A 279 -1.85 -19.66 -10.50
C ILE A 279 -1.29 -19.10 -11.81
N ASN A 280 -0.01 -19.33 -12.11
CA ASN A 280 0.61 -18.89 -13.35
C ASN A 280 -0.10 -19.45 -14.59
N GLN A 281 -0.49 -20.73 -14.55
CA GLN A 281 -1.16 -21.37 -15.67
C GLN A 281 -2.49 -20.73 -16.06
N VAL A 282 -3.25 -20.17 -15.11
CA VAL A 282 -4.59 -19.61 -15.37
C VAL A 282 -4.67 -18.08 -15.26
N CYS A 283 -3.69 -17.43 -14.62
CA CYS A 283 -3.71 -15.99 -14.39
C CYS A 283 -2.66 -15.23 -15.20
N HIS A 284 -1.57 -15.88 -15.63
CA HIS A 284 -0.45 -15.21 -16.30
C HIS A 284 -0.68 -15.10 -17.81
N ILE A 285 -1.50 -14.12 -18.21
CA ILE A 285 -1.92 -13.90 -19.60
C ILE A 285 -1.16 -12.70 -20.17
N GLY A 286 -0.56 -12.86 -21.36
CA GLY A 286 0.09 -11.75 -22.06
C GLY A 286 1.35 -11.19 -21.37
N GLY A 287 1.97 -11.96 -20.47
CA GLY A 287 3.24 -11.60 -19.82
C GLY A 287 3.12 -11.08 -18.38
N GLY A 288 1.94 -11.15 -17.76
CA GLY A 288 1.78 -10.86 -16.34
C GLY A 288 0.41 -11.25 -15.79
N ILE A 289 0.15 -10.91 -14.54
CA ILE A 289 -1.10 -11.19 -13.84
C ILE A 289 -1.90 -9.89 -13.66
N TRP A 290 -3.19 -9.96 -13.95
CA TRP A 290 -4.14 -8.88 -13.72
C TRP A 290 -4.41 -8.76 -12.21
N CYS A 291 -3.84 -7.75 -11.59
CA CYS A 291 -3.82 -7.58 -10.14
C CYS A 291 -4.43 -6.24 -9.72
N HIS A 292 -5.29 -6.30 -8.71
CA HIS A 292 -5.66 -5.15 -7.91
C HIS A 292 -4.80 -5.10 -6.65
N PHE A 293 -4.23 -3.92 -6.40
CA PHE A 293 -3.40 -3.62 -5.25
C PHE A 293 -4.10 -2.58 -4.37
N PRO A 294 -4.89 -3.01 -3.37
CA PRO A 294 -5.46 -2.14 -2.34
C PRO A 294 -4.34 -1.49 -1.51
N VAL A 295 -4.18 -0.18 -1.61
CA VAL A 295 -3.12 0.54 -0.89
C VAL A 295 -3.71 1.37 0.23
N PRO A 296 -3.51 1.02 1.52
CA PRO A 296 -3.94 1.87 2.62
C PRO A 296 -3.21 3.20 2.55
N ARG A 297 -3.84 4.27 3.05
CA ARG A 297 -3.14 5.55 3.18
C ARG A 297 -1.98 5.38 4.17
N VAL A 298 -0.83 5.99 3.86
CA VAL A 298 0.28 6.07 4.80
C VAL A 298 -0.17 6.95 5.96
N LEU A 299 -0.34 6.33 7.14
CA LEU A 299 -0.59 7.04 8.37
C LEU A 299 0.75 7.57 8.87
N ARG A 300 0.87 8.89 8.93
CA ARG A 300 1.96 9.57 9.61
C ARG A 300 1.35 10.63 10.50
N LEU A 301 2.05 10.98 11.56
CA LEU A 301 1.79 12.24 12.23
C LEU A 301 2.06 13.35 11.20
N LYS A 302 1.00 13.77 10.50
CA LYS A 302 1.00 15.06 9.84
C LYS A 302 0.80 16.07 10.97
N GLN A 303 1.41 17.26 10.85
CA GLN A 303 0.89 18.45 11.53
C GLN A 303 -0.52 18.73 10.95
N VAL A 304 -1.48 17.96 11.43
CA VAL A 304 -2.91 18.21 11.39
C VAL A 304 -3.25 18.35 12.86
N LEU A 305 -3.72 19.54 13.22
CA LEU A 305 -3.88 20.03 14.60
C LEU A 305 -4.65 18.99 15.43
N MET A 306 -4.20 18.71 16.66
CA MET A 306 -4.96 17.85 17.57
C MET A 306 -6.25 18.57 17.94
N GLU A 307 -7.42 17.92 17.84
CA GLU A 307 -8.69 18.52 18.28
C GLU A 307 -9.35 17.62 19.33
N GLY A 308 -9.79 18.18 20.45
CA GLY A 308 -10.35 17.37 21.54
C GLY A 308 -10.47 18.06 22.90
N SER A 309 -11.22 17.44 23.81
CA SER A 309 -11.45 17.96 25.17
C SER A 309 -10.20 17.99 26.06
N ASP A 310 -9.19 17.18 25.72
CA ASP A 310 -7.85 17.20 26.30
C ASP A 310 -7.04 18.43 25.85
N VAL A 311 -7.16 18.81 24.56
CA VAL A 311 -6.61 20.07 24.04
C VAL A 311 -7.26 21.26 24.73
N ILE A 312 -8.59 21.24 24.92
CA ILE A 312 -9.29 22.24 25.73
C ILE A 312 -8.71 22.30 27.15
N GLN A 313 -8.43 21.17 27.79
CA GLN A 313 -7.86 21.14 29.15
C GLN A 313 -6.46 21.74 29.22
N VAL A 314 -5.59 21.44 28.26
CA VAL A 314 -4.26 22.04 28.14
C VAL A 314 -4.37 23.55 27.90
N GLN A 315 -5.19 23.99 26.95
CA GLN A 315 -5.44 25.41 26.67
C GLN A 315 -6.01 26.12 27.90
N THR A 316 -6.88 25.47 28.67
CA THR A 316 -7.42 25.99 29.94
C THR A 316 -6.32 26.18 30.98
N ALA A 317 -5.46 25.17 31.15
CA ALA A 317 -4.37 25.21 32.12
C ALA A 317 -3.35 26.30 31.76
N LEU A 318 -2.92 26.36 30.50
CA LEU A 318 -2.02 27.39 29.99
C LEU A 318 -2.61 28.80 30.16
N LYS A 319 -3.88 28.99 29.80
CA LYS A 319 -4.57 30.28 29.98
C LYS A 319 -4.64 30.69 31.44
N LYS A 320 -4.91 29.75 32.36
CA LYS A 320 -4.90 30.02 33.82
C LYS A 320 -3.51 30.38 34.34
N LEU A 321 -2.45 29.84 33.74
CA LEU A 321 -1.06 30.16 34.07
C LEU A 321 -0.58 31.49 33.44
N GLY A 322 -1.44 32.17 32.68
CA GLY A 322 -1.17 33.49 32.11
C GLY A 322 -0.65 33.50 30.67
N TYR A 323 -0.54 32.33 30.02
CA TYR A 323 -0.11 32.25 28.63
C TYR A 323 -1.24 32.65 27.67
N LEU A 324 -0.87 33.32 26.57
CA LEU A 324 -1.80 33.75 25.54
C LEU A 324 -2.18 32.58 24.63
N VAL A 325 -3.36 31.98 24.87
CA VAL A 325 -3.90 30.86 24.09
C VAL A 325 -5.42 30.96 23.94
N ASP A 326 -5.92 30.56 22.77
CA ASP A 326 -7.36 30.46 22.49
C ASP A 326 -7.88 29.08 22.92
N GLN A 327 -9.01 29.03 23.64
CA GLN A 327 -9.59 27.78 24.14
C GLN A 327 -10.62 27.23 23.14
N ASN A 328 -10.16 26.92 21.93
CA ASN A 328 -11.00 26.46 20.81
C ASN A 328 -11.02 24.92 20.68
N GLY A 329 -10.24 24.21 21.49
CA GLY A 329 -10.11 22.76 21.44
C GLY A 329 -9.30 22.24 20.27
N VAL A 330 -8.56 23.12 19.59
CA VAL A 330 -7.67 22.84 18.46
C VAL A 330 -6.23 23.19 18.84
N PHE A 331 -5.31 22.24 18.78
CA PHE A 331 -3.91 22.41 19.11
C PHE A 331 -3.21 23.07 17.92
N ASP A 332 -3.51 24.35 17.75
CA ASP A 332 -3.02 25.23 16.71
C ASP A 332 -1.63 25.78 17.02
N LYS A 333 -1.09 26.59 16.11
CA LYS A 333 0.23 27.21 16.29
C LYS A 333 0.32 28.05 17.58
N LYS A 334 -0.76 28.74 17.98
CA LYS A 334 -0.76 29.53 19.22
C LYS A 334 -0.67 28.63 20.46
N THR A 335 -1.34 27.48 20.42
CA THR A 335 -1.25 26.46 21.46
C THR A 335 0.15 25.86 21.55
N ASP A 336 0.77 25.55 20.41
CA ASP A 336 2.17 25.09 20.33
C ASP A 336 3.17 26.13 20.88
N ASP A 337 3.05 27.39 20.47
CA ASP A 337 3.90 28.49 20.96
C ASP A 337 3.76 28.67 22.48
N ALA A 338 2.53 28.58 23.01
CA ALA A 338 2.25 28.68 24.45
C ALA A 338 2.81 27.49 25.25
N VAL A 339 2.77 26.27 24.69
CA VAL A 339 3.39 25.08 25.30
C VAL A 339 4.90 25.22 25.35
N LYS A 340 5.53 25.69 24.28
CA LYS A 340 6.99 25.89 24.25
C LYS A 340 7.45 26.94 25.26
N GLN A 341 6.74 28.06 25.37
CA GLN A 341 7.03 29.07 26.38
C GLN A 341 6.90 28.49 27.80
N PHE A 342 5.85 27.72 28.07
CA PHE A 342 5.69 27.04 29.35
C PHE A 342 6.82 26.04 29.64
N GLN A 343 7.21 25.23 28.64
CA GLN A 343 8.31 24.27 28.77
C GLN A 343 9.63 24.98 29.10
N GLU A 344 9.92 26.09 28.41
CA GLU A 344 11.10 26.92 28.65
C GLU A 344 11.11 27.47 30.08
N GLU A 345 10.01 28.09 30.52
CA GLU A 345 9.89 28.68 31.87
C GLU A 345 9.95 27.62 33.00
N LYS A 346 9.59 26.37 32.70
CA LYS A 346 9.64 25.26 33.66
C LYS A 346 10.88 24.38 33.52
N ASN A 347 11.87 24.79 32.72
CA ASN A 347 13.11 24.05 32.46
C ASN A 347 12.87 22.62 31.96
N LEU A 348 11.91 22.45 31.04
CA LEU A 348 11.62 21.20 30.34
C LEU A 348 12.24 21.21 28.93
N THR A 349 12.26 20.05 28.26
CA THR A 349 12.60 19.98 26.83
C THR A 349 11.59 20.82 26.03
N VAL A 350 12.09 21.80 25.27
CA VAL A 350 11.26 22.74 24.48
C VAL A 350 10.99 22.16 23.10
N ASP A 351 10.06 21.22 23.03
CA ASP A 351 9.68 20.51 21.80
C ASP A 351 8.25 20.81 21.33
N GLY A 352 7.46 21.55 22.13
CA GLY A 352 6.05 21.82 21.87
C GLY A 352 5.13 20.63 22.14
N VAL A 353 5.67 19.53 22.66
CA VAL A 353 4.93 18.29 22.91
C VAL A 353 4.46 18.25 24.36
N VAL A 354 3.15 18.19 24.55
CA VAL A 354 2.55 17.99 25.88
C VAL A 354 2.59 16.50 26.24
N GLY A 355 3.80 16.00 26.53
CA GLY A 355 4.03 14.64 27.04
C GLY A 355 3.80 14.53 28.56
N PRO A 356 3.96 13.32 29.17
CA PRO A 356 3.66 13.09 30.59
C PRO A 356 4.35 14.06 31.56
N THR A 357 5.58 14.48 31.28
CA THR A 357 6.32 15.46 32.10
C THR A 357 5.71 16.86 32.02
N THR A 358 5.37 17.31 30.80
CA THR A 358 4.68 18.59 30.55
C THR A 358 3.28 18.58 31.18
N TRP A 359 2.52 17.49 31.03
CA TRP A 359 1.23 17.25 31.70
C TRP A 359 1.37 17.33 33.22
N GLY A 360 2.32 16.60 33.79
CA GLY A 360 2.57 16.62 35.23
C GLY A 360 2.79 18.04 35.73
N LYS A 361 3.61 18.85 35.05
CA LYS A 361 3.86 20.24 35.45
C LYS A 361 2.67 21.17 35.23
N LEU A 362 1.94 21.06 34.12
CA LEU A 362 0.76 21.90 33.86
C LEU A 362 -0.30 21.77 34.96
N PHE A 363 -0.50 20.55 35.48
CA PHE A 363 -1.59 20.25 36.41
C PHE A 363 -1.14 20.08 37.88
N THR A 364 0.15 20.21 38.19
CA THR A 364 0.66 20.32 39.58
C THR A 364 1.00 21.76 39.99
N THR A 365 1.06 22.70 39.03
CA THR A 365 1.32 24.14 39.30
C THR A 365 0.11 24.86 39.92
N PHE A 366 -1.03 24.16 40.12
CA PHE A 366 -2.22 24.66 40.82
C PHE A 366 -2.26 24.30 42.32
N SER A 367 -1.10 24.01 42.94
CA SER A 367 -1.02 23.74 44.39
C SER A 367 -0.75 24.99 45.21
#